data_AF-A0A351WN31-F1
#
_entry.id   AF-A0A351WN31-F1
#
_cell.length_a   1.000
_cell.length_b   1.000
_cell.length_c   1.000
_cell.angle_alpha   90.00
_cell.angle_beta   90.00
_cell.angle_gamma   90.00
#
_symmetry.space_group_name_H-M   'P 1'
#
loop_
_entity.id
_entity.type
_entity.pdbx_description
1 polymer ?
#
loop_
_entity_poly.entity_id
_entity_poly.type
_entity_poly.pdbx_seq_one_letter_code
_entity_poly.pdbx_strand_id
1 'polypeptide(L)'
;MRKNSKAGFTLVEIMIVVAIIGLLAAIAIPSFLRARQSTQTNTCINNLRLVDAGKDQWALENNATTGDPTAVADIAPYIKNGYPTCPLGQQPTPNAVGTDPTCPDATAVGGTHPAIL
;
A
#
# COMPACT_ATOMS: atom_id res chain seq x y z
N MET A 1 39.05 37.23 31.71
CA MET A 1 37.61 37.18 32.03
C MET A 1 36.83 36.97 30.72
N ARG A 2 36.50 35.73 30.34
CA ARG A 2 35.73 35.48 29.10
C ARG A 2 34.25 35.77 29.38
N LYS A 3 33.71 36.86 28.82
CA LYS A 3 32.26 37.17 28.87
C LYS A 3 31.54 36.09 28.06
N ASN A 4 30.90 35.16 28.75
CA ASN A 4 30.03 34.17 28.13
C ASN A 4 28.71 34.88 27.79
N SER A 5 28.60 35.44 26.59
CA SER A 5 27.37 36.03 26.07
C SER A 5 26.35 34.90 25.87
N LYS A 6 25.47 34.69 26.85
CA LYS A 6 24.31 33.83 26.70
C LYS A 6 23.40 34.48 25.65
N ALA A 7 23.48 34.02 24.41
CA ALA A 7 22.50 34.32 23.38
C ALA A 7 21.19 33.60 23.76
N GLY A 8 20.21 34.34 24.24
CA GLY A 8 18.86 33.84 24.49
C GLY A 8 18.02 33.98 23.23
N PHE A 9 17.25 32.96 22.90
CA PHE A 9 16.21 33.03 21.86
C PHE A 9 15.19 34.09 22.25
N THR A 10 14.86 35.00 21.33
CA THR A 10 13.77 35.95 21.56
C THR A 10 12.41 35.25 21.36
N LEU A 11 11.40 35.65 22.13
CA LEU A 11 10.05 35.09 22.01
C LEU A 11 9.46 35.34 20.60
N VAL A 12 9.78 36.48 20.01
CA VAL A 12 9.39 36.89 18.65
C VAL A 12 9.99 35.96 17.59
N GLU A 13 11.24 35.57 17.76
CA GLU A 13 11.96 34.69 16.83
C GLU A 13 11.37 33.27 16.83
N ILE A 14 10.88 32.79 17.96
CA ILE A 14 10.11 31.53 18.00
C ILE A 14 8.72 31.69 17.35
N MET A 15 8.03 32.83 17.55
CA MET A 15 6.70 33.05 16.97
C MET A 15 6.69 33.01 15.44
N ILE A 16 7.65 33.68 14.79
CA ILE A 16 7.71 33.68 13.32
C ILE A 16 8.05 32.30 12.75
N VAL A 17 8.89 31.54 13.44
CA VAL A 17 9.28 30.19 13.03
C VAL A 17 8.08 29.25 13.05
N VAL A 18 7.30 29.23 14.14
CA VAL A 18 6.11 28.38 14.20
C VAL A 18 5.03 28.80 13.22
N ALA A 19 4.91 30.11 12.91
CA ALA A 19 3.98 30.61 11.89
C ALA A 19 4.34 30.07 10.48
N ILE A 20 5.61 30.11 10.10
CA ILE A 20 6.07 29.59 8.79
C ILE A 20 5.93 28.06 8.75
N ILE A 21 6.30 27.34 9.80
CA ILE A 21 6.13 25.88 9.88
C ILE A 21 4.64 25.50 9.76
N GLY A 22 3.74 26.23 10.42
CA GLY A 22 2.30 26.01 10.35
C GLY A 22 1.75 26.19 8.92
N LEU A 23 2.20 27.22 8.21
CA LEU A 23 1.81 27.45 6.80
C LEU A 23 2.28 26.30 5.89
N LEU A 24 3.54 25.88 6.02
CA LEU A 24 4.09 24.78 5.23
C LEU A 24 3.39 23.44 5.54
N ALA A 25 3.10 23.15 6.82
CA ALA A 25 2.41 21.95 7.24
C ALA A 25 0.97 21.89 6.68
N ALA A 26 0.26 23.02 6.66
CA ALA A 26 -1.12 23.10 6.17
C ALA A 26 -1.26 22.67 4.70
N ILE A 27 -0.27 22.98 3.85
CA ILE A 27 -0.26 22.55 2.45
C ILE A 27 0.33 21.14 2.26
N ALA A 28 1.33 20.77 3.06
CA ALA A 28 2.06 19.50 2.89
C ALA A 28 1.29 18.27 3.42
N ILE A 29 0.57 18.40 4.52
CA ILE A 29 -0.20 17.29 5.12
C ILE A 29 -1.25 16.73 4.15
N PRO A 30 -2.15 17.53 3.55
CA PRO A 30 -3.18 16.99 2.68
C PRO A 30 -2.61 16.39 1.38
N SER A 31 -1.48 16.87 0.86
CA SER A 31 -0.84 16.27 -0.31
C SER A 31 -0.15 14.95 0.04
N PHE A 32 0.51 14.89 1.20
CA PHE A 32 1.19 13.68 1.66
C PHE A 32 0.21 12.53 1.93
N LEU A 33 -0.95 12.83 2.54
CA LEU A 33 -1.99 11.83 2.79
C LEU A 33 -2.53 11.22 1.49
N ARG A 34 -2.79 12.05 0.47
CA ARG A 34 -3.24 11.59 -0.86
C ARG A 34 -2.18 10.78 -1.57
N ALA A 35 -0.93 11.23 -1.55
CA ALA A 35 0.19 10.51 -2.16
C ALA A 35 0.34 9.12 -1.54
N ARG A 36 0.34 9.03 -0.20
CA ARG A 36 0.40 7.75 0.51
C ARG A 36 -0.76 6.84 0.12
N GLN A 37 -1.99 7.37 0.08
CA GLN A 37 -3.16 6.60 -0.32
C GLN A 37 -3.02 6.02 -1.74
N SER A 38 -2.61 6.83 -2.71
CA SER A 38 -2.41 6.39 -4.09
C SER A 38 -1.33 5.33 -4.22
N THR A 39 -0.23 5.45 -3.46
CA THR A 39 0.85 4.45 -3.45
C THR A 39 0.36 3.12 -2.89
N GLN A 40 -0.45 3.14 -1.83
CA GLN A 40 -1.04 1.92 -1.28
C GLN A 40 -2.00 1.25 -2.27
N THR A 41 -2.82 2.02 -2.99
CA THR A 41 -3.73 1.47 -4.02
C THR A 41 -2.92 0.81 -5.14
N ASN A 42 -1.94 1.53 -5.68
CA ASN A 42 -1.11 1.04 -6.78
C ASN A 42 -0.34 -0.22 -6.38
N THR A 43 0.17 -0.27 -5.15
CA THR A 43 0.88 -1.45 -4.62
C THR A 43 -0.07 -2.64 -4.50
N CYS A 44 -1.27 -2.42 -3.98
CA CYS A 44 -2.31 -3.46 -3.88
C CYS A 44 -2.67 -4.04 -5.26
N ILE A 45 -2.96 -3.18 -6.25
CA ILE A 45 -3.31 -3.61 -7.61
C ILE A 45 -2.17 -4.43 -8.24
N ASN A 46 -0.93 -3.96 -8.10
CA ASN A 46 0.23 -4.70 -8.62
C ASN A 46 0.38 -6.07 -7.94
N ASN A 47 0.17 -6.14 -6.63
CA ASN A 47 0.21 -7.41 -5.89
C ASN A 47 -0.91 -8.36 -6.34
N LEU A 48 -2.12 -7.86 -6.54
CA LEU A 48 -3.25 -8.68 -7.04
C LEU A 48 -2.98 -9.23 -8.44
N ARG A 49 -2.36 -8.44 -9.33
CA ARG A 49 -1.94 -8.92 -10.66
C ARG A 49 -0.89 -10.01 -10.59
N LEU A 50 0.04 -9.95 -9.63
CA LEU A 50 1.01 -11.02 -9.41
C LEU A 50 0.33 -12.31 -8.94
N VAL A 51 -0.67 -12.19 -8.07
CA VAL A 51 -1.47 -13.33 -7.61
C VAL A 51 -2.29 -13.92 -8.75
N ASP A 52 -2.91 -13.08 -9.56
CA ASP A 52 -3.72 -13.52 -10.71
C ASP A 52 -2.87 -14.26 -11.74
N ALA A 53 -1.70 -13.69 -12.09
CA ALA A 53 -0.75 -14.36 -12.97
C ALA A 53 -0.25 -15.69 -12.38
N GLY A 54 0.04 -15.75 -11.08
CA GLY A 54 0.43 -17.00 -10.41
C GLY A 54 -0.68 -18.05 -10.40
N LYS A 55 -1.93 -17.62 -10.21
CA LYS A 55 -3.12 -18.47 -10.28
C LYS A 55 -3.32 -19.03 -11.67
N ASP A 56 -3.15 -18.22 -12.72
CA ASP A 56 -3.22 -18.67 -14.11
C ASP A 56 -2.14 -19.71 -14.43
N GLN A 57 -0.91 -19.51 -13.93
CA GLN A 57 0.15 -20.52 -14.09
C GLN A 57 -0.21 -21.83 -13.38
N TRP A 58 -0.66 -21.77 -12.13
CA TRP A 58 -1.10 -22.97 -11.42
C TRP A 58 -2.25 -23.68 -12.14
N ALA A 59 -3.22 -22.92 -12.67
CA ALA A 59 -4.37 -23.47 -13.38
C ALA A 59 -3.95 -24.18 -14.67
N LEU A 60 -3.00 -23.60 -15.41
CA LEU A 60 -2.44 -24.22 -16.62
C LEU A 60 -1.71 -25.53 -16.31
N GLU A 61 -0.96 -25.60 -15.21
CA GLU A 61 -0.23 -26.81 -14.83
C GLU A 61 -1.14 -27.93 -14.29
N ASN A 62 -2.21 -27.57 -13.58
CA ASN A 62 -3.12 -28.52 -12.95
C ASN A 62 -4.35 -28.85 -13.81
N ASN A 63 -4.41 -28.33 -15.04
CA ASN A 63 -5.59 -28.41 -15.91
C ASN A 63 -6.87 -27.93 -15.20
N ALA A 64 -6.72 -26.96 -14.29
CA ALA A 64 -7.83 -26.39 -13.55
C ALA A 64 -8.65 -25.46 -14.46
N THR A 65 -9.95 -25.48 -14.27
CA THR A 65 -10.95 -24.77 -15.04
C THR A 65 -11.62 -23.68 -14.21
N THR A 66 -12.35 -22.78 -14.85
CA THR A 66 -13.05 -21.70 -14.17
C THR A 66 -13.99 -22.26 -13.08
N GLY A 67 -13.81 -21.78 -11.85
CA GLY A 67 -14.58 -22.23 -10.69
C GLY A 67 -13.84 -23.22 -9.79
N ASP A 68 -12.71 -23.77 -10.22
CA ASP A 68 -11.90 -24.62 -9.35
C ASP A 68 -11.29 -23.81 -8.19
N PRO A 69 -11.35 -24.35 -6.95
CA PRO A 69 -10.86 -23.65 -5.77
C PRO A 69 -9.34 -23.52 -5.84
N THR A 70 -8.82 -22.34 -5.49
CA THR A 70 -7.39 -22.12 -5.37
C THR A 70 -7.04 -21.62 -3.97
N ALA A 71 -5.97 -22.16 -3.39
CA ALA A 71 -5.45 -21.69 -2.12
C ALA A 71 -4.15 -20.90 -2.31
N VAL A 72 -3.80 -20.12 -1.29
CA VAL A 72 -2.52 -19.38 -1.26
C VAL A 72 -1.33 -20.34 -1.38
N ALA A 73 -1.42 -21.54 -0.81
CA ALA A 73 -0.37 -22.55 -0.87
C ALA A 73 -0.13 -23.07 -2.30
N ASP A 74 -1.18 -23.12 -3.12
CA ASP A 74 -1.11 -23.58 -4.50
C ASP A 74 -0.40 -22.56 -5.39
N ILE A 75 -0.57 -21.27 -5.09
CA ILE A 75 -0.10 -20.16 -5.93
C ILE A 75 1.26 -19.63 -5.47
N ALA A 76 1.56 -19.70 -4.17
CA ALA A 76 2.80 -19.18 -3.59
C ALA A 76 4.09 -19.65 -4.30
N PRO A 77 4.21 -20.91 -4.79
CA PRO A 77 5.39 -21.36 -5.54
C PRO A 77 5.60 -20.63 -6.88
N TYR A 78 4.53 -20.12 -7.49
CA TYR A 78 4.55 -19.44 -8.78
C TYR A 78 4.92 -17.95 -8.67
N ILE A 79 5.06 -17.43 -7.45
CA ILE A 79 5.42 -16.04 -7.19
C ILE A 79 6.84 -15.98 -6.64
N LYS A 80 7.77 -15.45 -7.45
CA LYS A 80 9.22 -15.43 -7.19
C LYS A 80 9.64 -14.86 -5.83
N ASN A 81 8.90 -13.89 -5.29
CA ASN A 81 9.23 -13.20 -4.04
C ASN A 81 8.32 -13.62 -2.87
N GLY A 82 7.65 -14.77 -2.98
CA GLY A 82 6.63 -15.20 -2.02
C GLY A 82 5.30 -14.48 -2.23
N TYR A 83 4.28 -14.93 -1.51
CA TYR A 83 2.92 -14.40 -1.64
C TYR A 83 2.86 -12.94 -1.12
N PRO A 84 2.44 -11.97 -1.95
CA PRO A 84 2.49 -10.57 -1.58
C PRO A 84 1.49 -10.24 -0.46
N THR A 85 1.77 -9.21 0.32
CA THR A 85 0.87 -8.70 1.35
C THR A 85 0.19 -7.41 0.90
N CYS A 86 -1.05 -7.23 1.35
CA CYS A 86 -1.79 -5.98 1.18
C CYS A 86 -1.24 -4.87 2.09
N PRO A 87 -1.57 -3.59 1.82
CA PRO A 87 -1.10 -2.44 2.60
C PRO A 87 -1.36 -2.45 4.11
N LEU A 88 -2.30 -3.27 4.60
CA LEU A 88 -2.58 -3.46 6.04
C LEU A 88 -1.99 -4.77 6.61
N GLY A 89 -1.16 -5.48 5.84
CA GLY A 89 -0.48 -6.70 6.27
C GLY A 89 -1.30 -7.99 6.09
N GLN A 90 -2.53 -7.91 5.58
CA GLN A 90 -3.31 -9.11 5.25
C GLN A 90 -2.88 -9.69 3.89
N GLN A 91 -3.05 -11.00 3.72
CA GLN A 91 -2.81 -11.65 2.44
C GLN A 91 -4.03 -11.48 1.52
N PRO A 92 -3.83 -11.23 0.22
CA PRO A 92 -4.91 -11.29 -0.75
C PRO A 92 -5.56 -12.69 -0.77
N THR A 93 -6.83 -12.74 -1.14
CA THR A 93 -7.60 -13.96 -1.36
C THR A 93 -7.59 -14.26 -2.86
N PRO A 94 -6.99 -15.38 -3.30
CA PRO A 94 -6.87 -15.70 -4.72
C PRO A 94 -8.19 -15.89 -5.47
N ASN A 95 -9.24 -16.32 -4.74
CA ASN A 95 -10.52 -16.77 -5.26
C ASN A 95 -10.40 -17.96 -6.24
N ALA A 96 -11.53 -18.47 -6.74
CA ALA A 96 -11.51 -19.57 -7.71
C ALA A 96 -10.82 -19.14 -9.03
N VAL A 97 -10.32 -20.12 -9.80
CA VAL A 97 -9.78 -19.86 -11.15
C VAL A 97 -10.82 -19.11 -11.98
N GLY A 98 -10.39 -18.06 -12.69
CA GLY A 98 -11.25 -17.19 -13.49
C GLY A 98 -12.10 -16.17 -12.69
N THR A 99 -12.00 -16.14 -11.35
CA THR A 99 -12.51 -15.04 -10.53
C THR A 99 -11.35 -14.16 -10.07
N ASP A 100 -11.48 -12.84 -10.16
CA ASP A 100 -10.42 -11.91 -9.76
C ASP A 100 -9.98 -12.11 -8.31
N PRO A 101 -8.68 -12.08 -7.99
CA PRO A 101 -8.23 -12.09 -6.60
C PRO A 101 -8.64 -10.77 -5.92
N THR A 102 -8.97 -10.86 -4.64
CA THR A 102 -9.43 -9.72 -3.85
C THR A 102 -8.49 -9.46 -2.69
N CYS A 103 -8.39 -8.20 -2.29
CA CYS A 103 -7.75 -7.84 -1.03
C CYS A 103 -8.86 -7.60 0.02
N PRO A 104 -8.81 -8.23 1.21
CA PRO A 104 -9.85 -8.06 2.23
C PRO A 104 -9.96 -6.61 2.75
N ASP A 105 -8.88 -5.84 2.63
CA ASP A 105 -8.77 -4.46 3.12
C ASP A 105 -8.99 -3.39 2.03
N ALA A 106 -9.59 -3.74 0.90
CA ALA A 106 -9.79 -2.80 -0.21
C ALA A 106 -10.63 -1.55 0.21
N THR A 107 -11.36 -1.64 1.31
CA THR A 107 -12.05 -0.53 2.00
C THR A 107 -11.10 0.58 2.46
N ALA A 108 -9.83 0.28 2.74
CA ALA A 108 -8.82 1.29 3.10
C ALA A 108 -8.25 2.03 1.89
N VAL A 109 -8.60 1.65 0.63
CA VAL A 109 -8.03 2.20 -0.61
C VAL A 109 -9.06 2.60 -1.68
N GLY A 110 -10.32 2.80 -1.28
CA GLY A 110 -11.36 3.37 -2.14
C GLY A 110 -12.29 2.36 -2.81
N GLY A 111 -12.40 1.14 -2.27
CA GLY A 111 -13.33 0.12 -2.75
C GLY A 111 -12.63 -1.19 -3.11
N THR A 112 -13.40 -2.26 -3.31
CA THR A 112 -12.92 -3.53 -3.86
C THR A 112 -12.41 -3.30 -5.27
N HIS A 113 -11.09 -3.16 -5.41
CA HIS A 113 -10.44 -3.15 -6.71
C HIS A 113 -10.29 -4.62 -7.15
N PRO A 114 -11.08 -5.12 -8.12
CA PRO A 114 -10.72 -6.35 -8.81
C PRO A 114 -9.35 -6.13 -9.47
N ALA A 115 -8.58 -7.20 -9.69
CA ALA A 115 -7.27 -7.10 -10.35
C ALA A 115 -7.33 -6.44 -11.75
N ILE A 116 -8.53 -6.31 -12.33
CA ILE A 116 -8.77 -6.01 -13.74
C ILE A 116 -9.45 -4.65 -14.03
N LEU A 117 -9.98 -3.87 -13.06
CA LEU A 117 -10.56 -2.54 -13.35
C LEU A 117 -10.28 -1.50 -12.26
#